data_AF-A0A9E5KTJ4-F1
#
_entry.id   AF-A0A9E5KTJ4-F1
#
_cell.length_a   1.000
_cell.length_b   1.000
_cell.length_c   1.000
_cell.angle_alpha   90.00
_cell.angle_beta   90.00
_cell.angle_gamma   90.00
#
_symmetry.space_group_name_H-M   'P 1'
#
loop_
_entity.id
_entity.type
_entity.pdbx_description
1 polymer ?
#
loop_
_entity_poly.entity_id
_entity_poly.type
_entity_poly.pdbx_seq_one_letter_code
_entity_poly.pdbx_strand_id
1 'polypeptide(L)'
;MDNIIRQHNKEYGENPLVIAEVPGACTLLGSYADACRGWSLVGTDESSLFIAVSFRDDQLVRLTNATLNDRKRFSLNNIKYRKEDRWGNYIKGVIAVLA
;
A
#
# COMPACT_ATOMS: atom_id res chain seq x y z
N MET A 1 -5.37 13.15 -8.49
CA MET A 1 -4.98 11.96 -9.29
C MET A 1 -3.81 12.24 -10.24
N ASP A 2 -3.76 13.36 -10.98
CA ASP A 2 -2.70 13.61 -11.97
C ASP A 2 -1.26 13.46 -11.47
N ASN A 3 -1.01 13.83 -10.21
CA ASN A 3 0.32 13.72 -9.62
C ASN A 3 0.79 12.25 -9.51
N ILE A 4 -0.09 11.32 -9.11
CA ILE A 4 0.31 9.92 -8.97
C ILE A 4 0.52 9.25 -10.34
N ILE A 5 -0.27 9.62 -11.34
CA ILE A 5 -0.09 9.16 -12.72
C ILE A 5 1.26 9.63 -13.27
N ARG A 6 1.61 10.91 -13.06
CA ARG A 6 2.92 11.45 -13.47
C ARG A 6 4.06 10.74 -12.76
N GLN A 7 3.93 10.48 -11.46
CA GLN A 7 4.97 9.80 -10.70
C GLN A 7 5.14 8.34 -11.11
N HIS A 8 4.04 7.63 -11.40
CA HIS A 8 4.06 6.25 -11.90
C HIS A 8 4.74 6.16 -13.27
N ASN A 9 4.36 7.05 -14.20
CA ASN A 9 5.02 7.16 -15.51
C ASN A 9 6.51 7.51 -15.38
N LYS A 10 6.88 8.41 -14.48
CA LYS A 10 8.28 8.79 -14.27
C LYS A 10 9.13 7.62 -13.76
N GLU A 11 8.57 6.77 -12.90
CA GLU A 11 9.31 5.67 -12.28
C GLU A 11 9.32 4.39 -13.12
N TYR A 12 8.22 4.10 -13.83
CA TYR A 12 8.04 2.83 -14.54
C TYR A 12 7.92 2.98 -16.07
N GLY A 13 7.80 4.20 -16.59
CA GLY A 13 7.71 4.47 -18.04
C GLY A 13 6.35 4.17 -18.68
N GLU A 14 5.36 3.77 -17.88
CA GLU A 14 4.03 3.37 -18.34
C GLU A 14 2.95 4.03 -17.49
N ASN A 15 1.74 4.14 -18.05
CA ASN A 15 0.58 4.61 -17.29
C ASN A 15 0.11 3.51 -16.32
N PRO A 16 -0.37 3.87 -15.12
CA PRO A 16 -0.94 2.90 -14.20
C PRO A 16 -2.22 2.29 -14.76
N LEU A 17 -2.39 0.98 -14.57
CA LEU A 17 -3.58 0.24 -14.98
C LEU A 17 -4.75 0.54 -14.05
N VAL A 18 -4.47 0.58 -12.75
CA VAL A 18 -5.46 0.84 -11.70
C VAL A 18 -4.88 1.84 -10.70
N ILE A 19 -5.74 2.72 -10.21
CA ILE A 19 -5.45 3.60 -9.09
C ILE A 19 -6.47 3.30 -8.00
N ALA A 20 -5.99 2.90 -6.83
CA ALA A 20 -6.80 2.72 -5.64
C ALA A 20 -6.61 3.93 -4.71
N GLU A 21 -7.71 4.41 -4.15
CA GLU A 21 -7.73 5.43 -3.11
C GLU A 21 -8.15 4.77 -1.79
N VAL A 22 -7.33 4.97 -0.76
CA VAL A 22 -7.56 4.43 0.58
C VAL A 22 -7.68 5.61 1.53
N PRO A 23 -8.89 5.94 2.00
CA PRO A 23 -9.06 7.02 2.97
C PRO A 23 -8.45 6.64 4.31
N GLY A 24 -7.94 7.65 5.02
CA GLY A 24 -7.58 7.53 6.41
C GLY A 24 -8.80 7.15 7.25
N ALA A 25 -8.57 6.51 8.39
CA ALA A 25 -9.61 6.13 9.31
C ALA A 25 -9.36 6.79 10.67
N CYS A 26 -10.42 7.33 11.27
CA CYS A 26 -10.39 7.97 12.58
C CYS A 26 -11.45 7.34 13.50
N THR A 27 -11.05 6.97 14.70
CA THR A 27 -11.96 6.43 15.71
C THR A 27 -12.72 7.56 16.39
N LEU A 28 -14.04 7.63 16.17
CA LEU A 28 -14.92 8.63 16.76
C LEU A 28 -15.31 8.27 18.20
N LEU A 29 -15.63 7.00 18.45
CA LEU A 29 -16.00 6.48 19.77
C LEU A 29 -15.48 5.06 19.96
N GLY A 30 -15.24 4.68 21.21
CA GLY A 30 -14.78 3.34 21.56
C GLY A 30 -13.29 3.12 21.28
N SER A 31 -12.45 4.09 21.62
CA SER A 31 -10.98 3.91 21.59
C SER A 31 -10.59 2.71 22.45
N TYR A 32 -9.72 1.85 21.91
CA TYR A 32 -9.25 0.60 22.54
C TYR A 32 -10.33 -0.47 22.77
N ALA A 33 -11.56 -0.28 22.31
CA ALA A 33 -12.62 -1.27 22.48
C ALA A 33 -12.35 -2.54 21.66
N ASP A 34 -11.64 -2.43 20.54
CA ASP A 34 -11.18 -3.53 19.69
C ASP A 34 -10.37 -4.58 20.47
N ALA A 35 -9.48 -4.15 21.35
CA ALA A 35 -8.66 -5.03 22.20
C ALA A 35 -9.51 -5.89 23.15
N CYS A 36 -10.69 -5.39 23.54
CA CYS A 36 -11.62 -6.06 24.45
C CYS A 36 -12.81 -6.71 23.73
N ARG A 37 -12.78 -6.81 22.39
CA ARG A 37 -13.91 -7.28 21.56
C ARG A 37 -15.20 -6.46 21.76
N GLY A 38 -15.06 -5.19 22.10
CA GLY A 38 -16.14 -4.21 22.16
C GLY A 38 -16.44 -3.59 20.81
N TRP A 39 -17.36 -2.62 20.80
CA TRP A 39 -17.70 -1.86 19.60
C TRP A 39 -16.93 -0.54 19.53
N SER A 40 -16.53 -0.18 18.31
CA SER A 40 -15.95 1.12 17.99
C SER A 40 -16.72 1.74 16.84
N LEU A 41 -16.88 3.06 16.88
CA LEU A 41 -17.42 3.83 15.77
C LEU A 41 -16.25 4.52 15.07
N VAL A 42 -16.05 4.20 13.79
CA VAL A 42 -14.94 4.71 12.98
C VAL A 42 -15.51 5.49 11.81
N GLY A 43 -14.93 6.65 11.54
CA GLY A 43 -15.20 7.47 10.36
C GLY A 43 -13.98 7.53 9.45
N THR A 44 -14.18 8.00 8.21
CA THR A 44 -13.10 8.31 7.29
C THR A 44 -12.56 9.71 7.55
N ASP A 45 -11.24 9.87 7.44
CA ASP A 45 -10.55 11.16 7.47
C ASP A 45 -10.45 11.77 6.07
N GLU A 46 -10.12 13.07 6.00
CA GLU A 46 -9.86 13.78 4.74
C GLU A 46 -8.56 13.29 4.08
N SER A 47 -7.57 12.87 4.88
CA SER A 47 -6.29 12.37 4.38
C SER A 47 -6.49 11.04 3.65
N SER A 48 -5.99 10.92 2.42
CA SER A 48 -6.09 9.68 1.63
C SER A 48 -4.75 9.23 1.07
N LEU A 49 -4.54 7.91 1.04
CA LEU A 49 -3.42 7.26 0.40
C LEU A 49 -3.83 6.81 -1.00
N PHE A 50 -3.09 7.26 -2.02
CA PHE A 50 -3.28 6.81 -3.39
C PHE A 50 -2.22 5.76 -3.74
N ILE A 51 -2.66 4.68 -4.39
CA ILE A 51 -1.80 3.58 -4.84
C ILE A 51 -2.05 3.37 -6.32
N ALA A 52 -1.01 3.57 -7.13
CA ALA A 52 -1.04 3.32 -8.57
C ALA A 52 -0.35 1.98 -8.85
N VAL A 53 -0.98 1.14 -9.67
CA VAL A 53 -0.52 -0.22 -9.96
C VAL A 53 -0.55 -0.47 -11.46
N SER A 54 0.52 -1.06 -11.99
CA SER A 54 0.56 -1.63 -13.34
C SER A 54 1.00 -3.09 -13.27
N PHE A 55 0.55 -3.88 -14.25
CA PHE A 55 0.94 -5.28 -14.35
C PHE A 55 2.32 -5.41 -14.98
N ARG A 56 3.04 -6.47 -14.63
CA ARG A 56 4.30 -6.88 -15.27
C ARG A 56 4.20 -8.36 -15.63
N ASP A 57 4.88 -8.73 -16.70
CA ASP A 57 4.90 -10.11 -17.19
C ASP A 57 5.86 -11.03 -16.41
N ASP A 58 6.64 -10.48 -15.46
CA ASP A 58 7.56 -11.24 -14.64
C ASP A 58 7.12 -11.34 -13.17
N GLN A 59 7.76 -12.25 -12.44
CA GLN A 59 7.46 -12.53 -11.02
C GLN A 59 8.12 -11.52 -10.06
N LEU A 60 8.46 -10.31 -10.53
CA LEU A 60 9.13 -9.28 -9.73
C LEU A 60 8.19 -8.12 -9.46
N VAL A 61 8.02 -7.81 -8.17
CA VAL A 61 7.29 -6.64 -7.71
C VAL A 61 8.26 -5.49 -7.45
N ARG A 62 7.95 -4.32 -7.98
CA ARG A 62 8.65 -3.07 -7.71
C ARG A 62 7.68 -2.14 -6.99
N LEU A 63 8.11 -1.63 -5.84
CA LEU A 63 7.36 -0.69 -5.04
C LEU A 63 8.15 0.60 -4.91
N THR A 64 7.49 1.73 -5.08
CA THR A 64 8.10 3.04 -4.90
C THR A 64 7.19 3.89 -4.03
N ASN A 65 7.76 4.45 -2.96
CA ASN A 65 7.08 5.45 -2.15
C ASN A 65 7.57 6.84 -2.57
N ALA A 66 6.66 7.62 -3.16
CA ALA A 66 6.99 8.96 -3.67
C ALA A 66 7.38 9.94 -2.56
N THR A 67 6.76 9.85 -1.38
CA THR A 67 6.97 10.76 -0.24
C THR A 67 8.31 10.49 0.45
N LEU A 68 8.66 9.22 0.63
CA LEU A 68 9.92 8.82 1.26
C LEU A 68 11.09 8.71 0.28
N ASN A 69 10.81 8.84 -1.03
CA ASN A 69 11.75 8.56 -2.11
C ASN A 69 12.49 7.20 -1.92
N ASP A 70 11.75 6.19 -1.45
CA ASP A 70 12.28 4.87 -1.15
C ASP A 70 11.72 3.83 -2.12
N ARG A 71 12.55 2.86 -2.49
CA ARG A 71 12.25 1.85 -3.50
C ARG A 71 12.50 0.46 -2.91
N LYS A 72 11.52 -0.43 -3.08
CA LYS A 72 11.63 -1.82 -2.66
C LYS A 72 11.36 -2.75 -3.84
N ARG A 73 12.07 -3.87 -3.85
CA ARG A 73 11.91 -4.89 -4.89
C ARG A 73 11.90 -6.27 -4.23
N PHE A 74 11.01 -7.13 -4.68
CA PHE A 74 10.96 -8.52 -4.23
C PHE A 74 10.35 -9.42 -5.30
N SER A 75 10.52 -10.72 -5.14
CA SER A 75 9.92 -11.72 -6.02
C SER A 75 8.67 -12.32 -5.38
N LEU A 76 7.63 -12.56 -6.20
CA LEU A 76 6.41 -13.25 -5.81
C LEU A 76 6.65 -14.72 -5.43
N ASN A 77 7.65 -15.38 -6.03
CA ASN A 77 7.96 -16.79 -5.74
C ASN A 77 8.48 -17.04 -4.31
N ASN A 78 8.98 -16.02 -3.61
CA ASN A 78 9.61 -16.20 -2.30
C ASN A 78 9.37 -15.00 -1.40
N ILE A 79 8.09 -14.79 -1.05
CA ILE A 79 7.68 -13.73 -0.14
C ILE A 79 8.06 -14.14 1.29
N LYS A 80 9.08 -13.48 1.82
CA LYS A 80 9.51 -13.63 3.22
C LYS A 80 9.53 -12.28 3.89
N TYR A 81 9.10 -12.25 5.15
CA TYR A 81 9.27 -11.09 6.00
C TYR A 81 10.76 -10.82 6.23
N ARG A 82 11.20 -9.59 5.99
CA ARG A 82 12.54 -9.13 6.35
C ARG A 82 12.43 -7.77 7.00
N LYS A 83 13.02 -7.61 8.18
CA LYS A 83 12.97 -6.35 8.94
C LYS A 83 13.49 -5.14 8.13
N GLU A 84 14.43 -5.38 7.22
CA GLU A 84 15.04 -4.39 6.32
C GLU A 84 14.07 -3.79 5.28
N ASP A 85 13.00 -4.50 4.93
CA ASP A 85 12.02 -4.02 3.95
C ASP A 85 11.08 -2.96 4.53
N ARG A 86 11.04 -2.80 5.86
CA ARG A 86 10.25 -1.79 6.57
C ARG A 86 8.79 -1.76 6.09
N TRP A 87 8.34 -0.64 5.52
CA TRP A 87 6.98 -0.44 5.02
C TRP A 87 6.62 -1.41 3.88
N GLY A 88 7.60 -1.91 3.12
CA GLY A 88 7.37 -2.89 2.07
C GLY A 88 6.79 -4.20 2.59
N ASN A 89 6.98 -4.51 3.88
CA ASN A 89 6.42 -5.71 4.49
C ASN A 89 4.89 -5.69 4.58
N TYR A 90 4.24 -4.51 4.65
CA TYR A 90 2.78 -4.43 4.65
C TYR A 90 2.21 -5.02 3.34
N ILE A 91 2.78 -4.60 2.21
CA ILE A 91 2.34 -5.07 0.89
C ILE A 91 2.69 -6.55 0.70
N LYS A 92 3.89 -6.97 1.15
CA LYS A 92 4.26 -8.39 1.16
C LYS A 92 3.29 -9.24 1.97
N GLY A 93 2.84 -8.76 3.13
CA GLY A 93 1.89 -9.45 3.99
C GLY A 93 0.54 -9.65 3.32
N VAL A 94 0.00 -8.61 2.67
CA VAL A 94 -1.26 -8.70 1.92
C VAL A 94 -1.14 -9.72 0.78
N ILE A 95 -0.07 -9.65 -0.01
CA ILE A 95 0.15 -10.59 -1.13
C ILE A 95 0.32 -12.02 -0.59
N ALA A 96 1.05 -12.22 0.50
CA ALA A 96 1.25 -13.55 1.08
C ALA A 96 -0.02 -14.20 1.64
N VAL A 97 -1.06 -13.43 1.97
CA VAL A 97 -2.36 -13.95 2.41
C VAL A 97 -3.29 -14.27 1.23
N LEU A 98 -3.11 -13.56 0.10
CA LEU A 98 -3.99 -13.66 -1.07
C LEU A 98 -3.44 -14.58 -2.19
N ALA A 99 -2.13 -14.86 -2.18
CA ALA A 99 -1.45 -15.75 -3.14
C ALA A 99 -1.44 -17.20 -2.66
#